data_AF-A0A0L6J665-F1
#
_entry.id   AF-A0A0L6J665-F1
#
_cell.length_a   1.000
_cell.length_b   1.000
_cell.length_c   1.000
_cell.angle_alpha   90.00
_cell.angle_beta   90.00
_cell.angle_gamma   90.00
#
_symmetry.space_group_name_H-M   'P 1'
#
loop_
_entity.id
_entity.type
_entity.pdbx_description
1 polymer ?
#
loop_
_entity_poly.entity_id
_entity_poly.type
_entity_poly.pdbx_seq_one_letter_code
_entity_poly.pdbx_strand_id
1 'polypeptide(L)'
;LRRAADRATFEALLAGADVLVHGYRPGALDGLGYDASARRALAPGLIDVSLDAYGWTGPWAGRRGFDSLVQMSCGLAQAGQAWRQAEGPVPLPVQALDHATGYLMAASVLRLLARRLSDRTGGQARLSLARTAAFLIAAGPAEPEPALAPETPEDHAPEVEPTSWGPARRLRPPLTVAGAALRWDRAARNLGDDAPAWASEPGSRVR
;
A
#
# COMPACT_ATOMS: atom_id res chain seq x y z
N LEU A 1 -4.30 -1.53 19.74
CA LEU A 1 -3.96 -2.94 20.08
C LEU A 1 -3.25 -3.13 21.44
N ARG A 2 -2.99 -2.08 22.23
CA ARG A 2 -2.47 -2.25 23.61
C ARG A 2 -3.58 -2.45 24.64
N ARG A 3 -4.80 -1.99 24.35
CA ARG A 3 -5.99 -2.21 25.18
C ARG A 3 -6.68 -3.51 24.79
N ALA A 4 -7.23 -4.22 25.76
CA ALA A 4 -7.93 -5.49 25.54
C ALA A 4 -9.12 -5.36 24.59
N ALA A 5 -9.90 -4.28 24.71
CA ALA A 5 -11.02 -4.02 23.80
C ALA A 5 -10.57 -3.89 22.32
N ASP A 6 -9.48 -3.17 22.05
CA ASP A 6 -8.95 -3.02 20.69
C ASP A 6 -8.46 -4.35 20.10
N ARG A 7 -7.92 -5.22 20.96
CA ARG A 7 -7.46 -6.55 20.57
C ARG A 7 -8.63 -7.42 20.14
N ALA A 8 -9.68 -7.47 20.96
CA ALA A 8 -10.90 -8.20 20.63
C ALA A 8 -11.51 -7.72 19.31
N THR A 9 -11.58 -6.40 19.08
CA THR A 9 -12.03 -5.84 17.81
C THR A 9 -11.14 -6.25 16.64
N PHE A 10 -9.81 -6.14 16.79
CA PHE A 10 -8.87 -6.53 15.74
C PHE A 10 -8.94 -8.01 15.40
N GLU A 11 -9.03 -8.88 16.41
CA GLU A 11 -9.14 -10.33 16.22
C GLU A 11 -10.44 -10.69 15.49
N ALA A 12 -11.55 -10.07 15.86
CA ALA A 12 -12.83 -10.26 15.17
C ALA A 12 -12.78 -9.81 13.70
N LEU A 13 -12.15 -8.66 13.42
CA LEU A 13 -11.96 -8.18 12.04
C LEU A 13 -11.05 -9.13 11.26
N LEU A 14 -9.91 -9.52 11.84
CA LEU A 14 -8.92 -10.37 11.19
C LEU A 14 -9.49 -11.76 10.88
N ALA A 15 -10.30 -12.33 11.77
CA ALA A 15 -10.96 -13.62 11.56
C ALA A 15 -11.90 -13.61 10.34
N GLY A 16 -12.49 -12.45 10.01
CA GLY A 16 -13.33 -12.26 8.82
C GLY A 16 -12.58 -11.68 7.62
N ALA A 17 -11.27 -11.44 7.71
CA ALA A 17 -10.49 -10.81 6.65
C ALA A 17 -9.96 -11.83 5.65
N ASP A 18 -10.06 -11.52 4.36
CA ASP A 18 -9.33 -12.26 3.32
C ASP A 18 -7.89 -11.79 3.18
N VAL A 19 -7.65 -10.50 3.36
CA VAL A 19 -6.37 -9.85 3.13
C VAL A 19 -6.03 -8.94 4.30
N LEU A 20 -4.81 -9.09 4.82
CA LEU A 20 -4.17 -8.11 5.70
C LEU A 20 -3.03 -7.44 4.94
N VAL A 21 -3.12 -6.13 4.76
CA VAL A 21 -2.04 -5.31 4.18
C VAL A 21 -1.43 -4.45 5.28
N HIS A 22 -0.11 -4.49 5.48
CA HIS A 22 0.52 -3.65 6.51
C HIS A 22 1.95 -3.20 6.20
N GLY A 23 2.26 -1.95 6.56
CA GLY A 23 3.60 -1.36 6.46
C GLY A 23 4.29 -1.14 7.81
N TYR A 24 3.90 -1.91 8.84
CA TYR A 24 4.51 -1.78 10.17
C TYR A 24 5.97 -2.20 10.18
N ARG A 25 6.71 -1.72 11.18
CA ARG A 25 8.09 -2.16 11.41
C ARG A 25 8.16 -3.70 11.55
N PRO A 26 9.24 -4.32 11.08
CA PRO A 26 9.49 -5.74 11.34
C PRO A 26 9.31 -6.08 12.82
N GLY A 27 8.55 -7.14 13.11
CA GLY A 27 8.25 -7.59 14.46
C GLY A 27 7.24 -6.75 15.25
N ALA A 28 6.66 -5.67 14.69
CA ALA A 28 5.71 -4.84 15.43
C ALA A 28 4.42 -5.58 15.82
N LEU A 29 3.85 -6.38 14.91
CA LEU A 29 2.69 -7.23 15.20
C LEU A 29 3.08 -8.42 16.09
N ASP A 30 4.26 -8.99 15.86
CA ASP A 30 4.80 -10.11 16.64
C ASP A 30 4.96 -9.69 18.12
N GLY A 31 5.47 -8.49 18.39
CA GLY A 31 5.55 -7.90 19.73
C GLY A 31 4.18 -7.58 20.36
N LEU A 32 3.12 -7.61 19.57
CA LEU A 32 1.73 -7.56 20.04
C LEU A 32 1.11 -8.97 20.14
N GLY A 33 1.87 -10.05 19.97
CA GLY A 33 1.37 -11.42 20.03
C GLY A 33 0.61 -11.86 18.77
N TYR A 34 0.68 -11.08 17.70
CA TYR A 34 0.07 -11.40 16.41
C TYR A 34 1.15 -11.73 15.40
N ASP A 35 2.03 -12.69 15.70
CA ASP A 35 3.00 -13.17 14.72
C ASP A 35 2.32 -13.90 13.54
N ALA A 36 3.10 -14.31 12.55
CA ALA A 36 2.53 -14.96 11.36
C ALA A 36 1.74 -16.24 11.70
N SER A 37 2.12 -16.99 12.74
CA SER A 37 1.41 -18.19 13.18
C SER A 37 0.09 -17.84 13.85
N ALA A 38 0.08 -16.85 14.74
CA ALA A 38 -1.11 -16.37 15.44
C ALA A 38 -2.13 -15.79 14.46
N ARG A 39 -1.69 -15.00 13.47
CA ARG A 39 -2.56 -14.48 12.40
C ARG A 39 -3.20 -15.61 11.58
N ARG A 40 -2.43 -16.65 11.22
CA ARG A 40 -2.96 -17.82 10.50
C ARG A 40 -3.91 -18.67 11.36
N ALA A 41 -3.68 -18.78 12.66
CA ALA A 41 -4.58 -19.48 13.56
C ALA A 41 -5.95 -18.78 13.64
N LEU A 42 -5.95 -17.44 13.64
CA LEU A 42 -7.18 -16.63 13.61
C LEU A 42 -7.88 -16.68 12.25
N ALA A 43 -7.11 -16.68 11.15
CA ALA A 43 -7.63 -16.70 9.78
C ALA A 43 -6.78 -17.64 8.89
N PRO A 44 -7.15 -18.93 8.79
CA PRO A 44 -6.34 -19.93 8.06
C PRO A 44 -6.17 -19.64 6.55
N GLY A 45 -7.14 -18.95 5.95
CA GLY A 45 -7.10 -18.51 4.55
C GLY A 45 -6.47 -17.15 4.31
N LEU A 46 -5.89 -16.51 5.33
CA LEU A 46 -5.41 -15.13 5.26
C LEU A 46 -4.31 -14.96 4.22
N ILE A 47 -4.47 -13.91 3.42
CA ILE A 47 -3.40 -13.36 2.57
C ILE A 47 -2.75 -12.20 3.32
N ASP A 48 -1.51 -12.38 3.72
CA ASP A 48 -0.74 -11.45 4.54
C ASP A 48 0.34 -10.77 3.71
N VAL A 49 0.10 -9.52 3.32
CA VAL A 49 1.02 -8.76 2.47
C VAL A 49 1.60 -7.59 3.24
N SER A 50 2.91 -7.61 3.42
CA SER A 50 3.60 -6.61 4.23
C SER A 50 4.74 -5.93 3.48
N LEU A 51 5.00 -4.67 3.82
CA LEU A 51 6.17 -3.95 3.35
C LEU A 51 7.00 -3.37 4.51
N ASP A 52 8.30 -3.26 4.31
CA ASP A 52 9.18 -2.45 5.16
C ASP A 52 10.20 -1.66 4.32
N ALA A 53 11.10 -0.94 4.98
CA ALA A 53 12.09 -0.11 4.28
C ALA A 53 13.22 -0.94 3.63
N TYR A 54 13.81 -1.89 4.35
CA TYR A 54 15.09 -2.50 3.98
C TYR A 54 15.08 -4.03 3.86
N GLY A 55 13.92 -4.67 4.06
CA GLY A 55 13.71 -6.10 4.03
C GLY A 55 13.95 -6.79 5.37
N TRP A 56 13.60 -8.08 5.45
CA TRP A 56 13.71 -8.88 6.68
C TRP A 56 15.05 -9.61 6.83
N THR A 57 16.03 -9.35 5.97
CA THR A 57 17.33 -10.02 5.98
C THR A 57 18.48 -9.04 5.82
N GLY A 58 19.69 -9.48 6.20
CA GLY A 58 20.90 -8.66 6.10
C GLY A 58 21.02 -7.62 7.22
N PRO A 59 22.10 -6.79 7.17
CA PRO A 59 22.47 -5.92 8.27
C PRO A 59 21.48 -4.79 8.55
N TRP A 60 20.60 -4.47 7.60
CA TRP A 60 19.63 -3.37 7.72
C TRP A 60 18.21 -3.82 8.03
N ALA A 61 17.99 -5.11 8.34
CA ALA A 61 16.64 -5.65 8.52
C ALA A 61 15.82 -4.98 9.65
N GLY A 62 16.49 -4.44 10.67
CA GLY A 62 15.85 -3.69 11.75
C GLY A 62 15.80 -2.17 11.52
N ARG A 63 16.32 -1.67 10.40
CA ARG A 63 16.52 -0.23 10.19
C ARG A 63 15.21 0.44 9.80
N ARG A 64 14.97 1.61 10.40
CA ARG A 64 13.82 2.46 10.07
C ARG A 64 14.08 3.20 8.77
N GLY A 65 13.03 3.34 7.96
CA GLY A 65 13.08 4.14 6.75
C GLY A 65 11.69 4.57 6.32
N PHE A 66 11.69 5.62 5.52
CA PHE A 66 10.59 6.04 4.65
C PHE A 66 11.20 6.23 3.26
N ASP A 67 10.37 6.33 2.23
CA ASP A 67 10.80 6.39 0.83
C ASP A 67 12.04 7.25 0.60
N SER A 68 12.02 8.52 0.99
CA SER A 68 13.15 9.43 0.74
C SER A 68 14.44 9.04 1.48
N LEU A 69 14.37 8.42 2.66
CA LEU A 69 15.57 7.87 3.31
C LEU A 69 16.14 6.68 2.54
N VAL A 70 15.27 5.85 1.97
CA VAL A 70 15.71 4.70 1.17
C VAL A 70 16.30 5.20 -0.14
N GLN A 71 15.68 6.20 -0.80
CA GLN A 71 16.24 6.83 -2.00
C GLN A 71 17.65 7.39 -1.76
N MET A 72 17.87 8.02 -0.60
CA MET A 72 19.19 8.51 -0.18
C MET A 72 20.18 7.34 0.01
N SER A 73 19.72 6.27 0.63
CA SER A 73 20.58 5.14 1.00
C SER A 73 20.94 4.23 -0.18
N CYS A 74 20.15 4.23 -1.26
CA CYS A 74 20.32 3.34 -2.41
C CYS A 74 20.91 4.01 -3.66
N GLY A 75 21.15 5.33 -3.62
CA GLY A 75 21.75 6.08 -4.73
C GLY A 75 20.74 6.74 -5.68
N LEU A 76 19.43 6.53 -5.52
CA LEU A 76 18.41 7.24 -6.32
C LEU A 76 18.46 8.76 -6.11
N ALA A 77 18.88 9.22 -4.94
CA ALA A 77 19.05 10.65 -4.68
C ALA A 77 20.13 11.32 -5.57
N GLN A 78 21.05 10.55 -6.16
CA GLN A 78 21.99 11.06 -7.15
C GLN A 78 21.28 11.39 -8.49
N ALA A 79 20.31 10.57 -8.89
CA ALA A 79 19.48 10.87 -10.07
C ALA A 79 18.62 12.12 -9.82
N GLY A 80 18.05 12.25 -8.62
CA GLY A 80 17.32 13.46 -8.22
C GLY A 80 18.20 14.72 -8.22
N GLN A 81 19.44 14.61 -7.75
CA GLN A 81 20.44 15.69 -7.84
C GLN A 81 20.69 16.13 -9.28
N ALA A 82 20.96 15.18 -10.19
CA ALA A 82 21.21 15.48 -11.59
C ALA A 82 20.00 16.16 -12.24
N TRP A 83 18.78 15.66 -11.96
CA TRP A 83 17.54 16.24 -12.48
C TRP A 83 17.27 17.66 -11.95
N ARG A 84 17.49 17.91 -10.66
CA ARG A 84 17.32 19.24 -10.04
C ARG A 84 18.48 20.21 -10.29
N GLN A 85 19.61 19.74 -10.84
CA GLN A 85 20.87 20.48 -10.88
C GLN A 85 21.27 20.99 -9.49
N ALA A 86 21.07 20.16 -8.46
CA ALA A 86 21.32 20.54 -7.07
C ALA A 86 22.80 20.34 -6.68
N GLU A 87 23.26 21.10 -5.68
CA GLU A 87 24.63 20.98 -5.15
C GLU A 87 24.89 19.65 -4.41
N GLY A 88 23.83 18.99 -3.93
CA GLY A 88 23.94 17.71 -3.23
C GLY A 88 22.78 16.76 -3.52
N PRO A 89 22.86 15.51 -3.00
CA PRO A 89 21.83 14.50 -3.19
C PRO A 89 20.46 15.00 -2.74
N VAL A 90 19.46 14.86 -3.60
CA VAL A 90 18.05 15.16 -3.28
C VAL A 90 17.17 14.02 -3.77
N PRO A 91 16.10 13.65 -3.05
CA PRO A 91 15.19 12.62 -3.52
C PRO A 91 14.53 13.05 -4.84
N LEU A 92 14.07 12.07 -5.62
CA LEU A 92 13.18 12.32 -6.74
C LEU A 92 11.91 13.06 -6.27
N PRO A 93 11.25 13.83 -7.15
CA PRO A 93 10.11 14.69 -6.77
C PRO A 93 8.85 13.91 -6.34
N VAL A 94 8.92 12.58 -6.35
CA VAL A 94 7.81 11.66 -6.02
C VAL A 94 8.29 10.57 -5.07
N GLN A 95 7.37 10.01 -4.29
CA GLN A 95 7.60 8.82 -3.49
C GLN A 95 7.57 7.55 -4.37
N ALA A 96 8.52 7.48 -5.31
CA ALA A 96 8.55 6.45 -6.36
C ALA A 96 8.58 5.03 -5.78
N LEU A 97 9.29 4.83 -4.66
CA LEU A 97 9.38 3.52 -4.02
C LEU A 97 8.06 3.18 -3.34
N ASP A 98 7.43 4.10 -2.61
CA ASP A 98 6.13 3.85 -1.99
C ASP A 98 5.07 3.49 -3.05
N HIS A 99 5.01 4.24 -4.16
CA HIS A 99 4.08 3.96 -5.26
C HIS A 99 4.38 2.62 -5.93
N ALA A 100 5.63 2.39 -6.37
CA ALA A 100 5.99 1.17 -7.06
C ALA A 100 5.84 -0.07 -6.17
N THR A 101 6.28 0.01 -4.91
CA THR A 101 6.09 -1.08 -3.95
C THR A 101 4.60 -1.29 -3.66
N GLY A 102 3.79 -0.23 -3.54
CA GLY A 102 2.33 -0.33 -3.38
C GLY A 102 1.65 -1.08 -4.53
N TYR A 103 2.01 -0.78 -5.78
CA TYR A 103 1.51 -1.54 -6.93
C TYR A 103 1.95 -3.00 -6.91
N LEU A 104 3.19 -3.29 -6.52
CA LEU A 104 3.68 -4.66 -6.36
C LEU A 104 2.97 -5.41 -5.22
N MET A 105 2.59 -4.71 -4.15
CA MET A 105 1.75 -5.29 -3.09
C MET A 105 0.37 -5.65 -3.62
N ALA A 106 -0.29 -4.73 -4.34
CA ALA A 106 -1.59 -5.00 -4.96
C ALA A 106 -1.52 -6.20 -5.91
N ALA A 107 -0.49 -6.26 -6.77
CA ALA A 107 -0.25 -7.41 -7.64
C ALA A 107 -0.03 -8.72 -6.86
N SER A 108 0.69 -8.65 -5.73
CA SER A 108 0.90 -9.79 -4.84
C SER A 108 -0.41 -10.28 -4.21
N VAL A 109 -1.26 -9.36 -3.75
CA VAL A 109 -2.60 -9.67 -3.24
C VAL A 109 -3.43 -10.38 -4.30
N LEU A 110 -3.53 -9.81 -5.51
CA LEU A 110 -4.30 -10.40 -6.61
C LEU A 110 -3.80 -11.80 -6.97
N ARG A 111 -2.47 -11.98 -7.04
CA ARG A 111 -1.87 -13.28 -7.36
C ARG A 111 -2.14 -14.32 -6.27
N LEU A 112 -2.06 -13.94 -5.00
CA LEU A 112 -2.36 -14.84 -3.88
C LEU A 112 -3.86 -15.17 -3.80
N LEU A 113 -4.74 -14.19 -4.06
CA LEU A 113 -6.19 -14.42 -4.15
C LEU A 113 -6.51 -15.41 -5.26
N ALA A 114 -5.95 -15.21 -6.46
CA ALA A 114 -6.15 -16.12 -7.59
C ALA A 114 -5.68 -17.55 -7.26
N ARG A 115 -4.56 -17.70 -6.56
CA ARG A 115 -4.06 -19.01 -6.11
C ARG A 115 -4.99 -19.67 -5.10
N ARG A 116 -5.46 -18.89 -4.12
CA ARG A 116 -6.40 -19.35 -3.07
C ARG A 116 -7.72 -19.86 -3.65
N LEU A 117 -8.15 -19.35 -4.81
CA LEU A 117 -9.33 -19.89 -5.51
C LEU A 117 -9.14 -21.36 -5.93
N SER A 118 -7.91 -21.79 -6.19
CA SER A 118 -7.59 -23.16 -6.63
C SER A 118 -7.31 -24.11 -5.45
N ASP A 119 -6.52 -23.69 -4.47
CA ASP A 119 -6.01 -24.58 -3.42
C ASP A 119 -6.59 -24.31 -2.01
N ARG A 120 -7.40 -23.25 -1.87
CA ARG A 120 -8.04 -22.80 -0.61
C ARG A 120 -7.03 -22.43 0.49
N THR A 121 -5.77 -22.22 0.14
CA THR A 121 -4.73 -21.83 1.10
C THR A 121 -4.51 -20.33 1.14
N GLY A 122 -4.20 -19.80 2.33
CA GLY A 122 -3.70 -18.44 2.48
C GLY A 122 -2.28 -18.30 1.94
N GLY A 123 -1.69 -17.11 2.10
CA GLY A 123 -0.33 -16.86 1.61
C GLY A 123 0.30 -15.65 2.24
N GLN A 124 1.61 -15.49 2.05
CA GLN A 124 2.33 -14.31 2.51
C GLN A 124 3.20 -13.73 1.40
N ALA A 125 3.23 -12.40 1.31
CA ALA A 125 4.19 -11.67 0.50
C ALA A 125 4.87 -10.59 1.35
N ARG A 126 6.19 -10.46 1.21
CA ARG A 126 7.01 -9.49 1.90
C ARG A 126 7.78 -8.67 0.88
N LEU A 127 7.55 -7.37 0.86
CA LEU A 127 8.18 -6.44 -0.06
C LEU A 127 9.03 -5.42 0.71
N SER A 128 10.07 -4.87 0.08
CA SER A 128 10.82 -3.78 0.70
C SER A 128 11.12 -2.67 -0.28
N LEU A 129 11.11 -1.44 0.21
CA LEU A 129 11.45 -0.26 -0.59
C LEU A 129 12.85 -0.39 -1.20
N ALA A 130 13.81 -0.93 -0.43
CA ALA A 130 15.16 -1.17 -0.92
C ALA A 130 15.22 -2.20 -2.05
N ARG A 131 14.39 -3.26 -2.00
CA ARG A 131 14.31 -4.24 -3.11
C ARG A 131 13.70 -3.62 -4.35
N THR A 132 12.65 -2.80 -4.19
CA THR A 132 12.05 -2.05 -5.29
C THR A 132 13.04 -1.04 -5.88
N ALA A 133 13.81 -0.34 -5.05
CA ALA A 133 14.86 0.55 -5.53
C ALA A 133 15.91 -0.20 -6.36
N ALA A 134 16.39 -1.35 -5.88
CA ALA A 134 17.34 -2.17 -6.63
C ALA A 134 16.76 -2.62 -7.98
N PHE A 135 15.47 -2.97 -8.03
CA PHE A 135 14.79 -3.31 -9.28
C PHE A 135 14.73 -2.12 -10.25
N LEU A 136 14.37 -0.92 -9.77
CA LEU A 136 14.32 0.29 -10.61
C LEU A 136 15.72 0.70 -11.11
N ILE A 137 16.72 0.64 -10.25
CA ILE A 137 18.11 0.95 -10.63
C ILE A 137 18.61 -0.04 -11.69
N ALA A 138 18.30 -1.33 -11.54
CA ALA A 138 18.69 -2.36 -12.51
C ALA A 138 17.97 -2.23 -13.86
N ALA A 139 16.76 -1.68 -13.88
CA ALA A 139 16.02 -1.39 -15.12
C ALA A 139 16.68 -0.26 -15.95
N GLY A 140 17.53 0.56 -15.31
CA GLY A 140 18.19 1.69 -15.95
C GLY A 140 17.28 2.92 -16.11
N PRO A 141 17.82 4.02 -16.65
CA PRO A 141 17.04 5.22 -16.92
C PRO A 141 15.99 4.93 -18.01
N ALA A 142 14.78 5.47 -17.82
CA ALA A 142 13.79 5.51 -18.88
C ALA A 142 14.21 6.55 -19.94
N GLU A 143 13.77 6.34 -21.18
CA GLU A 143 13.87 7.36 -22.23
C GLU A 143 13.09 8.62 -21.80
N PRO A 144 13.55 9.83 -22.16
CA PRO A 144 12.84 11.05 -21.84
C PRO A 144 11.43 11.03 -22.45
N GLU A 145 10.42 11.03 -21.59
CA GLU A 145 9.03 11.20 -22.03
C GLU A 145 8.72 12.68 -22.25
N PRO A 146 7.77 13.01 -23.15
CA PRO A 146 7.24 14.35 -23.26
C PRO A 146 6.74 14.86 -21.91
N ALA A 147 6.86 16.17 -21.68
CA ALA A 147 6.29 16.78 -20.49
C ALA A 147 4.79 16.45 -20.38
N LEU A 148 4.34 16.15 -19.16
CA LEU A 148 2.92 15.95 -18.89
C LEU A 148 2.14 17.22 -19.30
N ALA A 149 0.98 17.01 -19.92
CA ALA A 149 0.07 18.10 -20.22
C ALA A 149 -0.34 18.82 -18.92
N PRO A 150 -0.59 20.14 -18.98
CA PRO A 150 -1.12 20.86 -17.82
C PRO A 150 -2.48 20.28 -17.43
N GLU A 151 -2.77 20.31 -16.13
CA GLU A 151 -4.08 19.90 -15.59
C GLU A 151 -5.20 20.75 -16.20
N THR A 152 -6.29 20.07 -16.56
CA THR A 152 -7.49 20.64 -17.14
C THR A 152 -8.73 20.27 -16.33
N PRO A 153 -9.84 21.04 -16.43
CA PRO A 153 -11.09 20.66 -15.79
C PRO A 153 -11.62 19.27 -16.20
N GLU A 154 -11.23 18.79 -17.39
CA GLU A 154 -11.60 17.47 -17.92
C GLU A 154 -10.91 16.32 -17.18
N ASP A 155 -9.82 16.58 -16.46
CA ASP A 155 -9.13 15.60 -15.62
C ASP A 155 -9.90 15.31 -14.33
N HIS A 156 -10.94 16.08 -14.02
CA HIS A 156 -11.70 15.96 -12.78
C HIS A 156 -12.96 15.12 -12.96
N ALA A 157 -13.30 14.34 -11.94
CA ALA A 157 -14.61 13.74 -11.82
C ALA A 157 -15.68 14.85 -11.76
N PRO A 158 -16.83 14.67 -12.40
CA PRO A 158 -17.87 15.70 -12.43
C PRO A 158 -18.51 15.91 -11.05
N GLU A 159 -18.50 14.89 -10.19
CA GLU A 159 -19.09 14.98 -8.86
C GLU A 159 -18.22 15.81 -7.90
N VAL A 160 -18.87 16.68 -7.13
CA VAL A 160 -18.27 17.33 -5.97
C VAL A 160 -18.60 16.52 -4.73
N GLU A 161 -17.57 16.09 -4.03
CA GLU A 161 -17.69 15.25 -2.85
C GLU A 161 -17.61 16.08 -1.57
N PRO A 162 -18.51 15.85 -0.60
CA PRO A 162 -18.40 16.45 0.71
C PRO A 162 -17.31 15.71 1.51
N THR A 163 -16.10 16.27 1.55
CA THR A 163 -15.01 15.73 2.37
C THR A 163 -14.97 16.39 3.74
N SER A 164 -14.22 15.80 4.68
CA SER A 164 -13.99 16.41 6.00
C SER A 164 -13.23 17.75 5.93
N TRP A 165 -12.61 18.08 4.79
CA TRP A 165 -11.86 19.31 4.56
C TRP A 165 -12.61 20.31 3.66
N GLY A 166 -13.88 20.04 3.36
CA GLY A 166 -14.71 20.85 2.47
C GLY A 166 -15.05 20.16 1.14
N PRO A 167 -15.78 20.84 0.25
CA PRO A 167 -16.13 20.29 -1.06
C PRO A 167 -14.86 20.10 -1.92
N ALA A 168 -14.68 18.91 -2.49
CA ALA A 168 -13.56 18.60 -3.36
C ALA A 168 -14.00 17.81 -4.59
N ARG A 169 -13.18 17.81 -5.65
CA ARG A 169 -13.32 16.91 -6.80
C ARG A 169 -12.18 15.91 -6.79
N ARG A 170 -12.44 14.70 -7.28
CA ARG A 170 -11.38 13.72 -7.55
C ARG A 170 -10.81 13.93 -8.93
N LEU A 171 -9.56 13.51 -9.12
CA LEU A 171 -9.05 13.21 -10.46
C LEU A 171 -9.77 11.98 -11.02
N ARG A 172 -10.01 11.97 -12.33
CA ARG A 172 -10.52 10.80 -13.04
C ARG A 172 -9.48 9.68 -12.96
N PRO A 173 -9.92 8.41 -12.87
CA PRO A 173 -9.02 7.29 -12.98
C PRO A 173 -8.24 7.35 -14.31
N PRO A 174 -6.92 7.11 -14.31
CA PRO A 174 -6.09 7.19 -15.51
C PRO A 174 -6.28 6.02 -16.49
N LEU A 175 -7.15 5.06 -16.13
CA LEU A 175 -7.46 3.88 -16.93
C LEU A 175 -8.91 3.46 -16.70
N THR A 176 -9.44 2.62 -17.58
CA THR A 176 -10.74 1.96 -17.42
C THR A 176 -10.56 0.45 -17.38
N VAL A 177 -11.19 -0.23 -16.43
CA VAL A 177 -11.21 -1.70 -16.37
C VAL A 177 -12.62 -2.18 -16.72
N ALA A 178 -12.73 -3.03 -17.75
CA ALA A 178 -14.01 -3.57 -18.18
C ALA A 178 -14.72 -4.31 -17.02
N GLY A 179 -15.97 -3.92 -16.76
CA GLY A 179 -16.78 -4.51 -15.69
C GLY A 179 -16.48 -4.00 -14.28
N ALA A 180 -15.51 -3.08 -14.10
CA ALA A 180 -15.22 -2.49 -12.79
C ALA A 180 -15.55 -0.99 -12.79
N ALA A 181 -16.39 -0.57 -11.85
CA ALA A 181 -16.61 0.84 -11.58
C ALA A 181 -15.42 1.38 -10.76
N LEU A 182 -14.59 2.21 -11.38
CA LEU A 182 -13.47 2.88 -10.72
C LEU A 182 -13.95 4.12 -9.96
N ARG A 183 -14.75 3.88 -8.91
CA ARG A 183 -15.31 4.90 -8.03
C ARG A 183 -15.18 4.49 -6.56
N TRP A 184 -15.32 5.46 -5.67
CA TRP A 184 -15.40 5.23 -4.23
C TRP A 184 -16.82 5.53 -3.75
N ASP A 185 -17.42 4.62 -2.99
CA ASP A 185 -18.77 4.83 -2.43
C ASP A 185 -18.76 5.78 -1.21
N ARG A 186 -17.58 6.16 -0.73
CA ARG A 186 -17.40 7.05 0.42
C ARG A 186 -16.46 8.20 0.06
N ALA A 187 -16.86 9.41 0.44
CA ALA A 187 -16.02 10.58 0.35
C ALA A 187 -14.78 10.46 1.25
N ALA A 188 -13.73 11.20 0.91
CA ALA A 188 -12.53 11.28 1.74
C ALA A 188 -12.85 11.94 3.10
N ARG A 189 -12.31 11.37 4.18
CA ARG A 189 -12.56 11.77 5.58
C ARG A 189 -11.27 11.79 6.38
N ASN A 190 -11.30 12.33 7.59
CA ASN A 190 -10.10 12.39 8.41
C ASN A 190 -9.66 10.99 8.82
N LEU A 191 -8.35 10.85 9.05
CA LEU A 191 -7.76 9.62 9.56
C LEU A 191 -8.37 9.32 10.94
N GLY A 192 -9.00 8.15 11.06
CA GLY A 192 -9.61 7.68 12.31
C GLY A 192 -11.10 7.98 12.47
N ASP A 193 -11.76 8.61 11.49
CA ASP A 193 -13.20 8.88 11.55
C ASP A 193 -14.07 7.62 11.41
N ASP A 194 -13.52 6.55 10.83
CA ASP A 194 -14.25 5.29 10.62
C ASP A 194 -14.24 4.40 11.87
N ALA A 195 -15.41 3.84 12.18
CA ALA A 195 -15.51 2.77 13.15
C ALA A 195 -14.76 1.52 12.63
N PRO A 196 -13.98 0.81 13.47
CA PRO A 196 -13.28 -0.41 13.09
C PRO A 196 -14.24 -1.60 12.99
N ALA A 197 -15.09 -1.58 11.97
CA ALA A 197 -16.10 -2.60 11.70
C ALA A 197 -16.17 -2.87 10.18
N TRP A 198 -16.46 -4.11 9.82
CA TRP A 198 -16.83 -4.41 8.44
C TRP A 198 -18.12 -3.68 8.09
N ALA A 199 -18.15 -3.04 6.92
CA ALA A 199 -19.39 -2.48 6.42
C ALA A 199 -20.38 -3.63 6.22
N SER A 200 -21.57 -3.53 6.83
CA SER A 200 -22.68 -4.41 6.46
C SER A 200 -23.01 -4.12 4.99
N GLU A 201 -22.81 -5.09 4.10
CA GLU A 201 -23.21 -4.91 2.71
C GLU A 201 -24.71 -4.59 2.65
N PRO A 202 -25.13 -3.57 1.90
CA PRO A 202 -26.50 -3.50 1.44
C PRO A 202 -26.71 -4.64 0.43
N GLY A 203 -27.06 -5.84 0.90
CA GLY A 203 -27.70 -6.86 0.05
C GLY A 203 -27.15 -8.28 0.01
N SER A 204 -25.95 -8.63 0.51
CA SER A 204 -25.52 -10.04 0.49
C SER A 204 -26.01 -10.83 1.71
N ARG A 205 -27.27 -11.26 1.63
CA ARG A 205 -27.66 -12.59 2.12
C ARG A 205 -27.85 -13.48 0.92
N VAL A 206 -26.79 -14.15 0.49
CA VAL A 206 -26.94 -15.45 -0.17
C VAL A 206 -26.18 -16.44 0.71
N ARG A 207 -26.97 -17.32 1.31
CA ARG A 207 -26.53 -18.42 2.18
C ARG A 207 -25.78 -19.47 1.38
#